data_AF-A0A2G9UI17-F1
#
_entry.id   AF-A0A2G9UI17-F1
#
_cell.length_a   1.000
_cell.length_b   1.000
_cell.length_c   1.000
_cell.angle_alpha   90.00
_cell.angle_beta   90.00
_cell.angle_gamma   90.00
#
_symmetry.space_group_name_H-M   'P 1'
#
loop_
_entity.id
_entity.type
_entity.pdbx_description
1 polymer ?
#
loop_
_entity_poly.entity_id
_entity_poly.type
_entity_poly.pdbx_seq_one_letter_code
_entity_poly.pdbx_strand_id
1 'polypeptide(L)'
;MSQVSEIGKCCAAQRRLLIRRLLSPGAVYDGGLTNLCPDWGVCDHAFVEFDGEDAVERAKAAKSIRIKQTEVLFRVLKELRREKSGFFKSLYIVSDARCPVIRFRSYDRHLVELSVNNKIGCQKSAYIGALVQADQSGLLRKLVLGLRLWAASNGVFSSEKKRTWNLNSYTLNLMFFSFLQSEKLLPVFGQSGEESFNGTGTEFVASSYSLANVELRKLLKKFFILCVERPLEKTLFSMHNGGLVPLDDFKQQLILKPTSILFVQDPIELSDNVAKNVTSKALKTMRHAMMLSLAAMKQNADSFAVMLRETADLGSSVVCKKLWMSRRTLRKKWSGLLKPDEQFPLLIEALVSMSLNISAPSDCHLQFHTFFDVHKDSLWVGLKLMEGETVDIANVAHFIEQMLTKTRDYLLNDSNGRGLMPLDEFTAQLRTIFEREKHQLK
;
A
#
# COMPACT_ATOMS: atom_id res chain seq x y z
N MET A 1 -5.06 -15.03 47.57
CA MET A 1 -6.43 -14.73 47.07
C MET A 1 -6.94 -13.33 47.42
N SER A 2 -6.27 -12.49 48.23
CA SER A 2 -6.74 -11.11 48.51
C SER A 2 -6.25 -10.04 47.52
N GLN A 3 -5.12 -10.23 46.81
CA GLN A 3 -4.62 -9.27 45.80
C GLN A 3 -5.40 -9.26 44.47
N VAL A 4 -6.30 -10.23 44.24
CA VAL A 4 -7.13 -10.28 43.02
C VAL A 4 -8.39 -9.39 43.16
N SER A 5 -8.73 -8.96 44.38
CA SER A 5 -9.95 -8.16 44.64
C SER A 5 -9.75 -6.65 44.50
N GLU A 6 -8.52 -6.14 44.55
CA GLU A 6 -8.21 -4.70 44.41
C GLU A 6 -8.17 -4.22 42.96
N ILE A 7 -7.92 -5.12 42.00
CA ILE A 7 -7.94 -4.80 40.55
C ILE A 7 -9.37 -4.40 40.09
N GLY A 8 -10.41 -4.86 40.80
CA GLY A 8 -11.81 -4.58 40.46
C GLY A 8 -12.31 -3.20 40.89
N LYS A 9 -11.68 -2.53 41.87
CA LYS A 9 -12.23 -1.29 42.48
C LYS A 9 -11.61 0.00 41.93
N CYS A 10 -10.47 -0.06 41.24
CA CYS A 10 -9.85 1.11 40.60
C CYS A 10 -10.45 1.49 39.22
N CYS A 11 -11.43 0.74 38.72
CA CYS A 11 -11.75 0.69 37.29
C CYS A 11 -12.64 1.82 36.74
N ALA A 12 -13.21 2.73 37.56
CA ALA A 12 -14.03 3.83 37.04
C ALA A 12 -13.22 5.12 36.76
N ALA A 13 -12.27 5.46 37.63
CA ALA A 13 -11.39 6.62 37.47
C ALA A 13 -10.30 6.35 36.41
N GLN A 14 -9.73 5.13 36.39
CA GLN A 14 -8.76 4.72 35.36
C GLN A 14 -9.40 4.57 33.96
N ARG A 15 -10.69 4.22 33.84
CA ARG A 15 -11.44 4.20 32.55
C ARG A 15 -11.49 5.58 31.89
N ARG A 16 -11.75 6.64 32.66
CA ARG A 16 -11.74 8.03 32.14
C ARG A 16 -10.32 8.53 31.85
N LEU A 17 -9.32 8.02 32.58
CA LEU A 17 -7.90 8.40 32.42
C LEU A 17 -7.26 7.78 31.16
N LEU A 18 -7.55 6.51 30.87
CA LEU A 18 -7.07 5.81 29.66
C LEU A 18 -7.63 6.48 28.39
N ILE A 19 -8.91 6.86 28.42
CA ILE A 19 -9.59 7.59 27.33
C ILE A 19 -9.04 9.02 27.20
N ARG A 20 -8.79 9.75 28.31
CA ARG A 20 -8.19 11.10 28.25
C ARG A 20 -6.74 11.09 27.73
N ARG A 21 -5.94 10.07 28.04
CA ARG A 21 -4.54 9.96 27.59
C ARG A 21 -4.40 9.48 26.15
N LEU A 22 -5.31 8.65 25.64
CA LEU A 22 -5.41 8.36 24.19
C LEU A 22 -5.75 9.62 23.36
N LEU A 23 -6.24 10.68 23.99
CA LEU A 23 -6.72 11.91 23.36
C LEU A 23 -5.84 13.15 23.60
N SER A 24 -4.73 13.05 24.36
CA SER A 24 -3.92 14.22 24.73
C SER A 24 -2.48 14.11 24.22
N PRO A 25 -1.94 15.12 23.48
CA PRO A 25 -0.52 15.17 23.15
C PRO A 25 0.30 15.54 24.40
N GLY A 26 1.24 14.68 24.82
CA GLY A 26 2.34 15.08 25.71
C GLY A 26 2.20 14.89 27.23
N ALA A 27 1.52 13.85 27.73
CA ALA A 27 1.46 13.61 29.19
C ALA A 27 2.44 12.53 29.67
N VAL A 28 3.47 12.94 30.42
CA VAL A 28 4.27 12.10 31.33
C VAL A 28 3.55 12.02 32.68
N TYR A 29 3.41 10.83 33.29
CA TYR A 29 3.45 10.71 34.76
C TYR A 29 3.68 9.29 35.28
N ASP A 30 4.38 9.30 36.41
CA ASP A 30 4.79 8.30 37.40
C ASP A 30 3.69 7.31 37.86
N GLY A 31 4.07 6.05 38.06
CA GLY A 31 3.26 4.99 38.67
C GLY A 31 2.43 4.08 37.73
N GLY A 32 2.99 2.92 37.35
CA GLY A 32 2.26 1.67 37.07
C GLY A 32 1.76 1.39 35.64
N LEU A 33 1.94 2.31 34.68
CA LEU A 33 1.70 2.09 33.24
C LEU A 33 2.81 2.83 32.48
N THR A 34 3.92 2.14 32.26
CA THR A 34 5.13 2.68 31.64
C THR A 34 4.96 2.73 30.11
N ASN A 35 4.94 3.95 29.56
CA ASN A 35 5.20 4.28 28.15
C ASN A 35 4.09 4.03 27.10
N LEU A 36 3.29 5.06 26.82
CA LEU A 36 2.62 5.23 25.51
C LEU A 36 3.55 6.07 24.61
N CYS A 37 3.88 5.57 23.42
CA CYS A 37 4.76 6.28 22.48
C CYS A 37 4.09 7.58 21.99
N PRO A 38 4.71 8.78 22.16
CA PRO A 38 4.07 10.06 21.86
C PRO A 38 3.96 10.41 20.36
N ASP A 39 4.61 9.67 19.45
CA ASP A 39 4.69 9.99 18.01
C ASP A 39 3.68 9.23 17.12
N TRP A 40 2.39 9.36 17.43
CA TRP A 40 1.27 8.75 16.70
C TRP A 40 1.24 9.05 15.19
N GLY A 41 1.87 10.14 14.73
CA GLY A 41 1.97 10.46 13.30
C GLY A 41 2.96 9.56 12.53
N VAL A 42 3.88 8.89 13.24
CA VAL A 42 4.95 8.08 12.64
C VAL A 42 4.73 6.59 12.87
N CYS A 43 3.87 6.17 13.80
CA CYS A 43 3.61 4.76 14.06
C CYS A 43 2.12 4.44 14.08
N ASP A 44 1.69 3.47 13.26
CA ASP A 44 0.29 3.02 13.17
C ASP A 44 -0.14 2.13 14.36
N HIS A 45 0.71 1.97 15.38
CA HIS A 45 0.58 0.95 16.44
C HIS A 45 0.59 1.56 17.84
N ALA A 46 -0.33 1.08 18.68
CA ALA A 46 -0.36 1.39 20.11
C ALA A 46 0.21 0.23 20.92
N PHE A 47 1.03 0.54 21.93
CA PHE A 47 1.71 -0.44 22.77
C PHE A 47 1.23 -0.34 24.21
N VAL A 48 1.07 -1.50 24.87
CA VAL A 48 0.82 -1.59 26.31
C VAL A 48 1.86 -2.55 26.88
N GLU A 49 2.65 -2.06 27.84
CA GLU A 49 3.69 -2.82 28.54
C GLU A 49 3.22 -3.16 29.96
N PHE A 50 3.49 -4.40 30.39
CA PHE A 50 3.36 -4.85 31.78
C PHE A 50 4.75 -5.25 32.28
N ASP A 51 5.17 -4.70 33.42
CA ASP A 51 6.45 -5.07 34.05
C ASP A 51 6.38 -6.50 34.61
N GLY A 52 7.38 -7.31 34.31
CA GLY A 52 7.48 -8.70 34.78
C GLY A 52 8.88 -9.29 34.58
N GLU A 53 9.37 -9.95 35.63
CA GLU A 53 10.76 -10.31 35.93
C GLU A 53 11.43 -11.42 35.07
N ASP A 54 12.77 -11.28 35.07
CA ASP A 54 13.90 -12.22 34.97
C ASP A 54 14.22 -13.07 33.71
N ALA A 55 15.52 -13.21 33.47
CA ALA A 55 16.09 -13.47 32.15
C ALA A 55 16.36 -14.94 31.77
N VAL A 56 16.24 -15.87 32.72
CA VAL A 56 16.78 -17.23 32.55
C VAL A 56 15.70 -18.28 32.22
N GLU A 57 14.40 -17.98 32.38
CA GLU A 57 13.30 -18.89 31.97
C GLU A 57 12.89 -18.83 30.48
N ARG A 58 13.51 -17.93 29.68
CA ARG A 58 12.97 -17.43 28.40
C ARG A 58 12.77 -18.48 27.29
N ALA A 59 13.48 -19.61 27.28
CA ALA A 59 13.34 -20.63 26.23
C ALA A 59 12.16 -21.60 26.44
N LYS A 60 11.95 -22.08 27.68
CA LYS A 60 10.75 -22.89 28.03
C LYS A 60 9.50 -22.01 28.19
N ALA A 61 9.69 -20.74 28.53
CA ALA A 61 8.62 -19.76 28.67
C ALA A 61 8.06 -19.24 27.34
N ALA A 62 8.75 -19.31 26.19
CA ALA A 62 8.26 -18.67 24.94
C ALA A 62 6.86 -19.13 24.49
N LYS A 63 6.55 -20.44 24.62
CA LYS A 63 5.20 -20.98 24.35
C LYS A 63 4.19 -20.56 25.43
N SER A 64 4.62 -20.53 26.70
CA SER A 64 3.83 -20.08 27.85
C SER A 64 3.53 -18.57 27.80
N ILE A 65 4.48 -17.75 27.35
CA ILE A 65 4.38 -16.30 27.18
C ILE A 65 3.41 -15.97 26.05
N ARG A 66 3.48 -16.65 24.89
CA ARG A 66 2.51 -16.42 23.80
C ARG A 66 1.08 -16.77 24.23
N ILE A 67 0.91 -17.85 25.01
CA ILE A 67 -0.38 -18.23 25.59
C ILE A 67 -0.85 -17.17 26.58
N LYS A 68 0.00 -16.74 27.52
CA LYS A 68 -0.30 -15.67 28.50
C LYS A 68 -0.62 -14.34 27.81
N GLN A 69 0.13 -13.92 26.79
CA GLN A 69 -0.12 -12.70 26.00
C GLN A 69 -1.47 -12.77 25.30
N THR A 70 -1.79 -13.89 24.67
CA THR A 70 -3.07 -14.08 23.98
C THR A 70 -4.23 -14.06 24.99
N GLU A 71 -4.05 -14.66 26.16
CA GLU A 71 -5.03 -14.61 27.25
C GLU A 71 -5.26 -13.17 27.76
N VAL A 72 -4.19 -12.40 27.96
CA VAL A 72 -4.28 -10.97 28.34
C VAL A 72 -5.01 -10.19 27.25
N LEU A 73 -4.70 -10.41 25.97
CA LEU A 73 -5.44 -9.79 24.87
C LEU A 73 -6.92 -10.18 24.87
N PHE A 74 -7.28 -11.44 25.15
CA PHE A 74 -8.69 -11.82 25.28
C PHE A 74 -9.39 -11.10 26.46
N ARG A 75 -8.70 -10.89 27.58
CA ARG A 75 -9.22 -10.12 28.72
C ARG A 75 -9.41 -8.64 28.34
N VAL A 76 -8.41 -8.02 27.71
CA VAL A 76 -8.50 -6.64 27.22
C VAL A 76 -9.63 -6.50 26.20
N LEU A 77 -9.72 -7.40 25.22
CA LEU A 77 -10.79 -7.45 24.23
C LEU A 77 -12.17 -7.49 24.89
N LYS A 78 -12.35 -8.32 25.93
CA LYS A 78 -13.61 -8.43 26.66
C LYS A 78 -14.00 -7.10 27.32
N GLU A 79 -13.03 -6.39 27.90
CA GLU A 79 -13.27 -5.06 28.46
C GLU A 79 -13.59 -4.02 27.38
N LEU A 80 -12.85 -4.00 26.27
CA LEU A 80 -13.12 -3.10 25.15
C LEU A 80 -14.50 -3.33 24.52
N ARG A 81 -14.99 -4.58 24.48
CA ARG A 81 -16.36 -4.91 24.00
C ARG A 81 -17.47 -4.44 24.95
N ARG A 82 -17.16 -4.31 26.25
CA ARG A 82 -18.12 -3.81 27.25
C ARG A 82 -18.29 -2.30 27.17
N GLU A 83 -17.33 -1.60 26.58
CA GLU A 83 -17.37 -0.16 26.37
C GLU A 83 -18.41 0.21 25.30
N LYS A 84 -19.38 1.06 25.65
CA LYS A 84 -20.49 1.47 24.77
C LYS A 84 -20.29 2.84 24.11
N SER A 85 -19.06 3.36 24.10
CA SER A 85 -18.74 4.71 23.61
C SER A 85 -18.82 4.89 22.08
N GLY A 86 -19.02 3.80 21.33
CA GLY A 86 -18.95 3.82 19.86
C GLY A 86 -17.53 3.96 19.30
N PHE A 87 -16.53 4.14 20.16
CA PHE A 87 -15.12 4.28 19.79
C PHE A 87 -14.58 2.99 19.17
N PHE A 88 -14.82 1.83 19.79
CA PHE A 88 -14.30 0.54 19.33
C PHE A 88 -15.26 -0.13 18.34
N LYS A 89 -14.97 -0.03 17.04
CA LYS A 89 -15.71 -0.71 15.96
C LYS A 89 -14.89 -1.85 15.38
N SER A 90 -15.54 -2.87 14.81
CA SER A 90 -14.87 -3.99 14.12
C SER A 90 -13.73 -4.62 14.92
N LEU A 91 -13.94 -4.87 16.21
CA LEU A 91 -12.91 -5.29 17.17
C LEU A 91 -12.68 -6.81 17.15
N TYR A 92 -11.48 -7.26 16.77
CA TYR A 92 -11.10 -8.69 16.71
C TYR A 92 -9.63 -8.92 17.05
N ILE A 93 -9.28 -10.17 17.40
CA ILE A 93 -7.89 -10.57 17.68
C ILE A 93 -7.24 -11.19 16.44
N VAL A 94 -5.98 -10.87 16.22
CA VAL A 94 -5.07 -11.55 15.29
C VAL A 94 -4.01 -12.27 16.11
N SER A 95 -4.26 -13.55 16.41
CA SER A 95 -3.42 -14.36 17.32
C SER A 95 -2.30 -15.14 16.61
N ASP A 96 -2.43 -15.33 15.30
CA ASP A 96 -1.49 -16.08 14.45
C ASP A 96 -0.28 -15.23 14.01
N ALA A 97 -0.35 -13.90 14.14
CA ALA A 97 0.74 -12.98 13.86
C ALA A 97 1.98 -13.21 14.76
N ARG A 98 3.15 -12.72 14.31
CA ARG A 98 4.41 -12.75 15.08
C ARG A 98 4.27 -12.04 16.43
N CYS A 99 3.54 -10.92 16.45
CA CYS A 99 3.09 -10.23 17.64
C CYS A 99 1.55 -10.26 17.63
N PRO A 100 0.90 -11.02 18.53
CA PRO A 100 -0.55 -11.02 18.64
C PRO A 100 -1.10 -9.62 18.93
N VAL A 101 -2.16 -9.23 18.22
CA VAL A 101 -2.78 -7.90 18.36
C VAL A 101 -4.29 -7.98 18.47
N ILE A 102 -4.88 -6.98 19.12
CA ILE A 102 -6.29 -6.62 18.94
C ILE A 102 -6.35 -5.53 17.88
N ARG A 103 -7.15 -5.75 16.84
CA ARG A 103 -7.38 -4.78 15.78
C ARG A 103 -8.81 -4.24 15.87
N PHE A 104 -8.96 -2.94 15.71
CA PHE A 104 -10.26 -2.26 15.67
C PHE A 104 -10.23 -1.00 14.83
N ARG A 105 -11.42 -0.49 14.49
CA ARG A 105 -11.59 0.85 13.92
C ARG A 105 -12.02 1.83 15.01
N SER A 106 -11.31 2.95 15.14
CA SER A 106 -11.74 4.08 15.96
C SER A 106 -12.80 4.89 15.22
N TYR A 107 -14.04 4.95 15.74
CA TYR A 107 -15.18 5.66 15.14
C TYR A 107 -15.38 5.40 13.63
N ASP A 108 -15.11 4.17 13.17
CA ASP A 108 -15.10 3.77 11.74
C ASP A 108 -14.06 4.47 10.83
N ARG A 109 -13.18 5.31 11.38
CA ARG A 109 -12.18 6.09 10.63
C ARG A 109 -10.82 5.41 10.55
N HIS A 110 -10.23 5.13 11.71
CA HIS A 110 -8.81 4.74 11.78
C HIS A 110 -8.67 3.30 12.21
N LEU A 111 -7.93 2.50 11.44
CA LEU A 111 -7.54 1.17 11.86
C LEU A 111 -6.45 1.30 12.94
N VAL A 112 -6.67 0.67 14.09
CA VAL A 112 -5.76 0.69 15.23
C VAL A 112 -5.41 -0.74 15.60
N GLU A 113 -4.13 -0.97 15.90
CA GLU A 113 -3.63 -2.23 16.43
C GLU A 113 -3.07 -2.02 17.84
N LEU A 114 -3.54 -2.86 18.77
CA LEU A 114 -3.12 -2.90 20.15
C LEU A 114 -2.35 -4.19 20.40
N SER A 115 -1.09 -4.08 20.80
CA SER A 115 -0.27 -5.21 21.22
C SER A 115 0.04 -5.15 22.72
N VAL A 116 0.36 -6.31 23.30
CA VAL A 116 0.78 -6.43 24.70
C VAL A 116 2.23 -6.90 24.74
N ASN A 117 3.07 -6.22 25.55
CA ASN A 117 4.48 -6.55 25.77
C ASN A 117 5.33 -6.58 24.49
N ASN A 118 5.05 -5.70 23.53
CA ASN A 118 5.83 -5.59 22.29
C ASN A 118 7.02 -4.63 22.46
N LYS A 119 7.97 -4.98 23.34
CA LYS A 119 9.15 -4.14 23.65
C LYS A 119 9.95 -3.77 22.40
N ILE A 120 10.13 -4.74 21.50
CA ILE A 120 10.82 -4.55 20.22
C ILE A 120 10.08 -3.51 19.35
N GLY A 121 8.75 -3.57 19.27
CA GLY A 121 7.95 -2.56 18.58
C GLY A 121 8.10 -1.15 19.16
N CYS A 122 8.14 -1.05 20.49
CA CYS A 122 8.43 0.21 21.19
C CYS A 122 9.81 0.74 20.82
N GLN A 123 10.85 -0.10 20.88
CA GLN A 123 12.23 0.28 20.54
C GLN A 123 12.34 0.73 19.07
N LYS A 124 11.70 0.03 18.12
CA LYS A 124 11.68 0.43 16.69
C LYS A 124 11.03 1.80 16.50
N SER A 125 9.94 2.05 17.23
CA SER A 125 9.23 3.33 17.19
C SER A 125 10.09 4.45 17.80
N ALA A 126 10.73 4.18 18.95
CA ALA A 126 11.65 5.10 19.59
C ALA A 126 12.88 5.42 18.71
N TYR A 127 13.43 4.43 18.01
CA TYR A 127 14.53 4.61 17.06
C TYR A 127 14.15 5.58 15.93
N ILE A 128 12.99 5.40 15.30
CA ILE A 128 12.50 6.31 14.26
C ILE A 128 12.19 7.69 14.86
N GLY A 129 11.61 7.75 16.06
CA GLY A 129 11.35 9.00 16.77
C GLY A 129 12.63 9.80 17.01
N ALA A 130 13.68 9.15 17.52
CA ALA A 130 14.98 9.76 17.75
C ALA A 130 15.61 10.28 16.45
N LEU A 131 15.55 9.50 15.36
CA LEU A 131 15.97 9.96 14.03
C LEU A 131 15.24 11.25 13.65
N VAL A 132 13.91 11.28 13.74
CA VAL A 132 13.09 12.44 13.35
C VAL A 132 13.37 13.66 14.23
N GLN A 133 13.54 13.47 15.54
CA GLN A 133 13.82 14.54 16.49
C GLN A 133 15.22 15.16 16.30
N ALA A 134 16.17 14.37 15.81
CA ALA A 134 17.54 14.82 15.56
C ALA A 134 17.71 15.70 14.32
N ASP A 135 16.73 15.72 13.41
CA ASP A 135 16.69 16.66 12.29
C ASP A 135 16.25 18.05 12.76
N GLN A 136 17.21 18.97 12.85
CA GLN A 136 16.98 20.35 13.28
C GLN A 136 16.03 21.12 12.34
N SER A 137 15.89 20.70 11.09
CA SER A 137 15.03 21.36 10.11
C SER A 137 13.56 20.90 10.19
N GLY A 138 13.30 19.75 10.83
CA GLY A 138 12.01 19.08 10.83
C GLY A 138 11.54 18.56 9.46
N LEU A 139 12.39 18.59 8.42
CA LEU A 139 12.06 18.16 7.08
C LEU A 139 11.94 16.63 6.97
N LEU A 140 12.68 15.85 7.75
CA LEU A 140 12.62 14.39 7.74
C LEU A 140 11.21 13.90 8.07
N ARG A 141 10.55 14.51 9.05
CA ARG A 141 9.15 14.19 9.39
C ARG A 141 8.23 14.38 8.18
N LYS A 142 8.37 15.52 7.48
CA LYS A 142 7.57 15.86 6.30
C LYS A 142 7.84 14.88 5.16
N LEU A 143 9.10 14.52 4.94
CA LEU A 143 9.53 13.54 3.95
C LEU A 143 8.91 12.16 4.19
N VAL A 144 9.01 11.65 5.42
CA VAL A 144 8.46 10.35 5.81
C VAL A 144 6.95 10.31 5.63
N LEU A 145 6.24 11.35 6.09
CA LEU A 145 4.79 11.46 5.92
C LEU A 145 4.39 11.58 4.44
N GLY A 146 5.10 12.40 3.67
CA GLY A 146 4.88 12.55 2.23
C GLY A 146 5.09 11.24 1.49
N LEU A 147 6.17 10.52 1.77
CA LEU A 147 6.45 9.23 1.15
C LEU A 147 5.40 8.17 1.50
N ARG A 148 4.89 8.16 2.73
CA ARG A 148 3.79 7.28 3.14
C ARG A 148 2.49 7.62 2.42
N LEU A 149 2.15 8.90 2.34
CA LEU A 149 0.98 9.37 1.60
C LEU A 149 1.08 8.96 0.13
N TRP A 150 2.24 9.21 -0.49
CA TRP A 150 2.54 8.78 -1.85
C TRP A 150 2.34 7.28 -2.05
N ALA A 151 2.90 6.46 -1.16
CA ALA A 151 2.80 5.01 -1.25
C ALA A 151 1.36 4.52 -1.08
N ALA A 152 0.60 5.12 -0.16
CA ALA A 152 -0.82 4.82 0.03
C ALA A 152 -1.64 5.20 -1.22
N SER A 153 -1.50 6.43 -1.73
CA SER A 153 -2.21 6.93 -2.91
C SER A 153 -1.88 6.13 -4.18
N ASN A 154 -0.67 5.58 -4.27
CA ASN A 154 -0.24 4.76 -5.39
C ASN A 154 -0.46 3.25 -5.19
N GLY A 155 -1.16 2.84 -4.13
CA GLY A 155 -1.49 1.44 -3.89
C GLY A 155 -0.29 0.55 -3.56
N VAL A 156 0.86 1.12 -3.18
CA VAL A 156 2.08 0.38 -2.80
C VAL A 156 1.83 -0.48 -1.55
N PHE A 157 0.97 0.00 -0.64
CA PHE A 157 0.58 -0.74 0.56
C PHE A 157 -0.63 -1.70 0.33
N SER A 158 -1.28 -1.67 -0.84
CA SER A 158 -2.59 -2.32 -1.06
C SER A 158 -2.49 -3.79 -1.46
N SER A 159 -3.04 -4.71 -0.65
CA SER A 159 -3.08 -6.16 -0.93
C SER A 159 -4.42 -6.59 -1.52
N GLU A 160 -4.39 -7.27 -2.67
CA GLU A 160 -5.59 -7.81 -3.34
C GLU A 160 -6.24 -8.97 -2.58
N LYS A 161 -5.48 -9.74 -1.80
CA LYS A 161 -5.98 -10.86 -1.01
C LYS A 161 -5.80 -10.57 0.47
N LYS A 162 -6.76 -10.97 1.31
CA LYS A 162 -6.74 -10.84 2.79
C LYS A 162 -5.51 -11.47 3.48
N ARG A 163 -4.52 -12.02 2.76
CA ARG A 163 -3.38 -12.79 3.28
C ARG A 163 -2.01 -12.54 2.63
N THR A 164 -1.87 -11.61 1.68
CA THR A 164 -0.57 -11.34 1.05
C THR A 164 0.05 -10.06 1.59
N TRP A 165 1.01 -10.21 2.51
CA TRP A 165 1.71 -9.10 3.15
C TRP A 165 2.57 -8.36 2.12
N ASN A 166 2.13 -7.17 1.72
CA ASN A 166 2.86 -6.27 0.84
C ASN A 166 3.96 -5.51 1.59
N LEU A 167 4.68 -4.67 0.83
CA LEU A 167 5.52 -3.62 1.39
C LEU A 167 4.71 -2.82 2.42
N ASN A 168 5.26 -2.63 3.63
CA ASN A 168 4.61 -1.84 4.68
C ASN A 168 5.35 -0.51 4.88
N SER A 169 4.74 0.40 5.64
CA SER A 169 5.28 1.74 5.92
C SER A 169 6.64 1.69 6.61
N TYR A 170 6.86 0.73 7.51
CA TYR A 170 8.13 0.53 8.20
C TYR A 170 9.25 0.12 7.23
N THR A 171 9.01 -0.86 6.36
CA THR A 171 9.96 -1.28 5.32
C THR A 171 10.31 -0.12 4.37
N LEU A 172 9.31 0.62 3.89
CA LEU A 172 9.54 1.76 2.99
C LEU A 172 10.37 2.86 3.68
N ASN A 173 10.06 3.15 4.94
CA ASN A 173 10.82 4.12 5.72
C ASN A 173 12.29 3.70 5.88
N LEU A 174 12.56 2.44 6.24
CA LEU A 174 13.92 1.96 6.40
C LEU A 174 14.70 1.99 5.08
N MET A 175 14.07 1.64 3.96
CA MET A 175 14.68 1.81 2.64
C MET A 175 15.05 3.27 2.38
N PHE A 176 14.15 4.20 2.68
CA PHE A 176 14.37 5.62 2.49
C PHE A 176 15.48 6.16 3.42
N PHE A 177 15.50 5.77 4.68
CA PHE A 177 16.56 6.17 5.62
C PHE A 177 17.93 5.63 5.20
N SER A 178 17.98 4.38 4.74
CA SER A 178 19.23 3.78 4.26
C SER A 178 19.75 4.51 3.01
N PHE A 179 18.84 4.95 2.13
CA PHE A 179 19.18 5.82 1.02
C PHE A 179 19.68 7.20 1.48
N LEU A 180 19.03 7.83 2.47
CA LEU A 180 19.50 9.11 3.00
C LEU A 180 20.90 8.97 3.65
N GLN A 181 21.18 7.86 4.33
CA GLN A 181 22.52 7.58 4.82
C GLN A 181 23.54 7.39 3.69
N SER A 182 23.19 6.70 2.60
CA SER A 182 24.11 6.55 1.46
C SER A 182 24.37 7.87 0.73
N GLU A 183 23.43 8.82 0.78
CA GLU A 183 23.62 10.20 0.33
C GLU A 183 24.31 11.11 1.36
N LYS A 184 24.75 10.56 2.51
CA LYS A 184 25.38 11.29 3.63
C LYS A 184 24.49 12.38 4.25
N LEU A 185 23.18 12.22 4.13
CA LEU A 185 22.17 13.13 4.69
C LEU A 185 21.69 12.69 6.08
N LEU A 186 21.85 11.41 6.40
CA LEU A 186 21.65 10.88 7.76
C LEU A 186 22.97 10.37 8.32
N PRO A 187 23.24 10.57 9.63
CA PRO A 187 24.38 9.96 10.28
C PRO A 187 24.21 8.44 10.36
N VAL A 188 25.34 7.72 10.46
CA VAL A 188 25.33 6.32 10.88
C VAL A 188 24.87 6.29 12.32
N PHE A 189 23.76 5.60 12.57
CA PHE A 189 23.13 5.60 13.87
C PHE A 189 23.74 4.49 14.72
N GLY A 190 24.57 4.86 15.70
CA GLY A 190 25.10 3.93 16.70
C GLY A 190 24.12 3.77 17.86
N GLN A 191 24.04 2.58 18.44
CA GLN A 191 23.49 2.44 19.78
C GLN A 191 24.52 3.04 20.75
N SER A 192 24.10 3.87 21.70
CA SER A 192 24.98 4.26 22.81
C SER A 192 25.42 2.98 23.50
N GLY A 193 26.73 2.73 23.51
CA GLY A 193 27.31 1.51 24.06
C GLY A 193 27.18 1.50 25.58
N GLU A 194 26.01 1.12 26.07
CA GLU A 194 25.80 0.59 27.41
C GLU A 194 24.45 -0.13 27.37
N GLU A 195 24.49 -1.46 27.36
CA GLU A 195 23.32 -2.26 27.70
C GLU A 195 22.96 -1.90 29.15
N SER A 196 22.04 -0.95 29.34
CA SER A 196 21.44 -0.72 30.64
C SER A 196 20.66 -1.98 31.01
N PHE A 197 21.34 -2.81 31.79
CA PHE A 197 20.86 -4.06 32.37
C PHE A 197 19.80 -3.77 33.44
N ASN A 198 18.76 -3.01 33.09
CA ASN A 198 17.65 -2.65 33.98
C ASN A 198 16.47 -2.03 33.20
N GLY A 199 16.01 -2.68 32.13
CA GLY A 199 14.61 -2.62 31.66
C GLY A 199 13.99 -1.26 31.31
N THR A 200 14.75 -0.16 31.33
CA THR A 200 14.30 1.21 31.14
C THR A 200 15.04 1.82 29.97
N GLY A 201 14.31 2.04 28.87
CA GLY A 201 14.67 2.87 27.72
C GLY A 201 16.05 2.62 27.10
N THR A 202 16.10 1.91 25.98
CA THR A 202 17.24 2.06 25.06
C THR A 202 17.22 3.51 24.55
N GLU A 203 18.10 4.35 25.09
CA GLU A 203 18.20 5.75 24.67
C GLU A 203 18.93 5.80 23.33
N PHE A 204 18.17 5.95 22.26
CA PHE A 204 18.71 6.07 20.92
C PHE A 204 19.30 7.48 20.74
N VAL A 205 20.61 7.62 20.91
CA VAL A 205 21.31 8.89 20.72
C VAL A 205 21.66 9.08 19.25
N ALA A 206 20.95 9.99 18.59
CA ALA A 206 21.30 10.49 17.27
C ALA A 206 22.26 11.67 17.38
N SER A 207 23.32 11.71 16.58
CA SER A 207 23.99 13.00 16.33
C SER A 207 23.01 13.94 15.62
N SER A 208 22.96 15.21 16.02
CA SER A 208 22.13 16.21 15.36
C SER A 208 22.54 16.41 13.90
N TYR A 209 21.58 16.54 13.00
CA TYR A 209 21.81 16.85 11.59
C TYR A 209 20.72 17.80 11.09
N SER A 210 20.88 18.29 9.85
CA SER A 210 19.90 19.19 9.26
C SER A 210 19.70 18.88 7.78
N LEU A 211 18.45 18.76 7.38
CA LEU A 211 18.04 18.61 5.99
C LEU A 211 17.58 19.93 5.36
N ALA A 212 17.82 21.09 6.00
CA ALA A 212 17.31 22.39 5.55
C ALA A 212 17.71 22.77 4.12
N ASN A 213 18.90 22.34 3.68
CA ASN A 213 19.44 22.65 2.35
C ASN A 213 19.12 21.57 1.29
N VAL A 214 18.28 20.59 1.62
CA VAL A 214 17.98 19.48 0.72
C VAL A 214 16.82 19.87 -0.20
N GLU A 215 17.09 19.86 -1.50
CA GLU A 215 16.04 20.01 -2.51
C GLU A 215 15.18 18.73 -2.58
N LEU A 216 13.98 18.80 -2.01
CA LEU A 216 13.02 17.69 -1.89
C LEU A 216 12.80 16.92 -3.20
N ARG A 217 12.58 17.64 -4.30
CA ARG A 217 12.32 17.05 -5.61
C ARG A 217 13.49 16.21 -6.09
N LYS A 218 14.70 16.78 -6.06
CA LYS A 218 15.94 16.10 -6.45
C LYS A 218 16.18 14.86 -5.59
N LEU A 219 15.91 14.96 -4.29
CA LEU A 219 16.05 13.86 -3.36
C LEU A 219 15.10 12.69 -3.68
N LEU A 220 13.80 12.97 -3.83
CA LEU A 220 12.80 11.95 -4.16
C LEU A 220 13.05 11.35 -5.55
N LYS A 221 13.44 12.18 -6.52
CA LYS A 221 13.83 11.71 -7.86
C LYS A 221 14.99 10.72 -7.78
N LYS A 222 16.05 11.05 -7.04
CA LYS A 222 17.19 10.16 -6.81
C LYS A 222 16.76 8.85 -6.16
N PHE A 223 15.93 8.91 -5.12
CA PHE A 223 15.42 7.72 -4.44
C PHE A 223 14.61 6.81 -5.38
N PHE A 224 13.70 7.39 -6.16
CA PHE A 224 12.87 6.63 -7.11
C PHE A 224 13.70 6.02 -8.23
N ILE A 225 14.66 6.77 -8.80
CA ILE A 225 15.61 6.24 -9.79
C ILE A 225 16.38 5.06 -9.20
N LEU A 226 16.90 5.21 -7.98
CA LEU A 226 17.62 4.13 -7.30
C LEU A 226 16.77 2.86 -7.19
N CYS A 227 15.52 2.96 -6.74
CA CYS A 227 14.65 1.79 -6.58
C CYS A 227 14.22 1.17 -7.93
N VAL A 228 14.10 1.97 -8.99
CA VAL A 228 13.71 1.51 -10.33
C VAL A 228 14.88 0.84 -11.05
N GLU A 229 16.07 1.44 -11.03
CA GLU A 229 17.21 1.02 -11.86
C GLU A 229 18.11 0.00 -11.18
N ARG A 230 18.23 0.00 -9.84
CA ARG A 230 19.13 -0.95 -9.15
C ARG A 230 18.58 -2.37 -9.10
N PRO A 231 19.47 -3.39 -9.16
CA PRO A 231 19.14 -4.77 -8.80
C PRO A 231 18.93 -4.88 -7.28
N LEU A 232 17.72 -4.59 -6.82
CA LEU A 232 17.36 -4.63 -5.40
C LEU A 232 17.47 -6.04 -4.80
N GLU A 233 17.41 -7.07 -5.63
CA GLU A 233 17.64 -8.47 -5.24
C GLU A 233 19.11 -8.78 -4.89
N LYS A 234 20.04 -7.87 -5.22
CA LYS A 234 21.47 -7.95 -4.88
C LYS A 234 21.91 -6.84 -3.92
N THR A 235 20.99 -6.01 -3.46
CA THR A 235 21.28 -4.83 -2.63
C THR A 235 20.61 -4.97 -1.28
N LEU A 236 21.36 -4.77 -0.20
CA LEU A 236 20.86 -4.70 1.17
C LEU A 236 20.74 -3.24 1.60
N PHE A 237 19.54 -2.85 2.05
CA PHE A 237 19.32 -1.60 2.76
C PHE A 237 19.63 -1.83 4.24
N SER A 238 20.73 -1.27 4.73
CA SER A 238 21.23 -1.42 6.09
C SER A 238 21.55 -0.07 6.72
N MET A 239 20.77 0.29 7.75
CA MET A 239 21.03 1.49 8.54
C MET A 239 22.30 1.39 9.41
N HIS A 240 22.69 0.16 9.73
CA HIS A 240 23.87 -0.14 10.55
C HIS A 240 25.16 0.01 9.74
N ASN A 241 25.14 -0.41 8.47
CA ASN A 241 26.33 -0.45 7.62
C ASN A 241 26.44 0.76 6.67
N GLY A 242 25.82 1.89 7.03
CA GLY A 242 25.95 3.15 6.30
C GLY A 242 25.14 3.25 5.00
N GLY A 243 24.04 2.50 4.89
CA GLY A 243 23.06 2.67 3.82
C GLY A 243 22.94 1.45 2.90
N LEU A 244 23.52 1.51 1.70
CA LEU A 244 23.32 0.51 0.65
C LEU A 244 24.57 -0.33 0.46
N VAL A 245 24.48 -1.63 0.75
CA VAL A 245 25.60 -2.57 0.65
C VAL A 245 25.26 -3.76 -0.25
N PRO A 246 26.26 -4.43 -0.87
CA PRO A 246 26.04 -5.68 -1.58
C PRO A 246 25.47 -6.75 -0.66
N LEU A 247 24.48 -7.52 -1.12
CA LEU A 247 23.86 -8.57 -0.31
C LEU A 247 24.84 -9.71 0.02
N ASP A 248 25.76 -10.01 -0.90
CA ASP A 248 26.68 -11.14 -0.78
C ASP A 248 27.54 -11.08 0.49
N ASP A 249 27.90 -9.87 0.93
CA ASP A 249 28.73 -9.63 2.11
C ASP A 249 28.00 -9.97 3.43
N PHE A 250 26.66 -10.10 3.41
CA PHE A 250 25.82 -10.21 4.60
C PHE A 250 24.88 -11.42 4.62
N LYS A 251 24.96 -12.33 3.64
CA LYS A 251 24.06 -13.51 3.55
C LYS A 251 24.12 -14.41 4.79
N GLN A 252 25.28 -14.51 5.44
CA GLN A 252 25.45 -15.35 6.62
C GLN A 252 24.87 -14.73 7.90
N GLN A 253 24.67 -13.41 7.92
CA GLN A 253 24.19 -12.66 9.08
C GLN A 253 22.67 -12.49 9.09
N LEU A 254 22.01 -12.65 7.93
CA LEU A 254 20.58 -12.46 7.77
C LEU A 254 19.82 -13.79 7.73
N ILE A 255 18.67 -13.84 8.40
CA ILE A 255 17.70 -14.93 8.27
C ILE A 255 16.93 -14.73 6.96
N LEU A 256 17.51 -15.23 5.87
CA LEU A 256 16.93 -15.10 4.54
C LEU A 256 15.94 -16.23 4.25
N LYS A 257 14.73 -15.87 3.81
CA LYS A 257 13.85 -16.85 3.15
C LYS A 257 14.34 -17.05 1.70
N PRO A 258 14.35 -18.28 1.17
CA PRO A 258 14.78 -18.55 -0.21
C PRO A 258 14.02 -17.73 -1.28
N THR A 259 12.80 -17.33 -0.98
CA THR A 259 11.92 -16.57 -1.88
C THR A 259 12.00 -15.04 -1.69
N SER A 260 12.89 -14.55 -0.84
CA SER A 260 13.06 -13.11 -0.61
C SER A 260 13.65 -12.44 -1.85
N ILE A 261 13.05 -11.31 -2.24
CA ILE A 261 13.46 -10.54 -3.44
C ILE A 261 13.86 -9.10 -3.13
N LEU A 262 13.71 -8.70 -1.87
CA LEU A 262 14.03 -7.38 -1.34
C LEU A 262 14.61 -7.58 0.06
N PHE A 263 15.69 -6.86 0.36
CA PHE A 263 16.47 -7.06 1.57
C PHE A 263 16.62 -5.74 2.29
N VAL A 264 15.92 -5.60 3.41
CA VAL A 264 15.93 -4.42 4.27
C VAL A 264 16.19 -4.91 5.69
N GLN A 265 17.36 -4.58 6.23
CA GLN A 265 17.77 -5.01 7.56
C GLN A 265 17.04 -4.19 8.61
N ASP A 266 16.56 -4.85 9.66
CA ASP A 266 16.05 -4.16 10.83
C ASP A 266 17.21 -3.54 11.63
N PRO A 267 17.12 -2.26 12.05
CA PRO A 267 18.20 -1.59 12.79
C PRO A 267 18.38 -2.10 14.23
N ILE A 268 17.43 -2.89 14.75
CA ILE A 268 17.46 -3.43 16.12
C ILE A 268 17.66 -4.94 16.06
N GLU A 269 16.84 -5.64 15.28
CA GLU A 269 16.97 -7.08 15.06
C GLU A 269 17.85 -7.35 13.83
N LEU A 270 19.18 -7.20 13.96
CA LEU A 270 20.10 -7.19 12.80
C LEU A 270 20.04 -8.43 11.89
N SER A 271 19.54 -9.57 12.39
CA SER A 271 19.34 -10.78 11.59
C SER A 271 18.00 -10.81 10.83
N ASP A 272 17.08 -9.88 11.11
CA ASP A 272 15.75 -9.82 10.52
C ASP A 272 15.73 -9.01 9.22
N ASN A 273 15.24 -9.64 8.15
CA ASN A 273 14.84 -8.93 6.94
C ASN A 273 13.38 -8.50 7.05
N VAL A 274 13.14 -7.20 7.24
CA VAL A 274 11.78 -6.65 7.39
C VAL A 274 10.96 -6.78 6.10
N ALA A 275 11.64 -6.96 4.95
CA ALA A 275 11.04 -7.18 3.64
C ALA A 275 10.86 -8.66 3.27
N LYS A 276 11.09 -9.62 4.19
CA LYS A 276 11.03 -11.07 3.92
C LYS A 276 9.70 -11.60 3.38
N ASN A 277 8.62 -10.84 3.49
CA ASN A 277 7.30 -11.22 2.98
C ASN A 277 6.91 -10.47 1.69
N VAL A 278 7.74 -9.54 1.22
CA VAL A 278 7.48 -8.76 0.00
C VAL A 278 7.51 -9.69 -1.21
N THR A 279 6.43 -9.67 -1.98
CA THR A 279 6.25 -10.50 -3.17
C THR A 279 6.76 -9.81 -4.44
N SER A 280 7.06 -10.59 -5.49
CA SER A 280 7.47 -10.04 -6.80
C SER A 280 6.45 -9.07 -7.36
N LYS A 281 5.15 -9.36 -7.16
CA LYS A 281 4.08 -8.46 -7.54
C LYS A 281 4.15 -7.13 -6.79
N ALA A 282 4.28 -7.16 -5.46
CA ALA A 282 4.38 -5.94 -4.65
C ALA A 282 5.60 -5.09 -5.04
N LEU A 283 6.76 -5.72 -5.27
CA LEU A 283 7.96 -5.02 -5.71
C LEU A 283 7.77 -4.37 -7.10
N LYS A 284 7.16 -5.09 -8.05
CA LYS A 284 6.81 -4.56 -9.37
C LYS A 284 5.84 -3.38 -9.28
N THR A 285 4.81 -3.48 -8.44
CA THR A 285 3.86 -2.38 -8.18
C THR A 285 4.57 -1.15 -7.65
N MET A 286 5.46 -1.29 -6.66
CA MET A 286 6.25 -0.19 -6.11
C MET A 286 7.12 0.46 -7.19
N ARG A 287 7.88 -0.33 -7.95
CA ARG A 287 8.73 0.19 -9.05
C ARG A 287 7.91 0.91 -10.11
N HIS A 288 6.76 0.35 -10.47
CA HIS A 288 5.85 0.99 -11.42
C HIS A 288 5.33 2.33 -10.89
N ALA A 289 4.86 2.40 -9.65
CA ALA A 289 4.44 3.65 -9.02
C ALA A 289 5.55 4.71 -8.99
N MET A 290 6.79 4.31 -8.67
CA MET A 290 7.96 5.20 -8.68
C MET A 290 8.26 5.72 -10.10
N MET A 291 8.19 4.84 -11.10
CA MET A 291 8.39 5.20 -12.49
C MET A 291 7.33 6.19 -13.01
N LEU A 292 6.06 5.98 -12.67
CA LEU A 292 4.99 6.95 -12.98
C LEU A 292 5.22 8.30 -12.32
N SER A 293 5.65 8.27 -11.06
CA SER A 293 5.96 9.49 -10.31
C SER A 293 7.14 10.25 -10.95
N LEU A 294 8.16 9.53 -11.42
CA LEU A 294 9.27 10.11 -12.18
C LEU A 294 8.82 10.75 -13.50
N ALA A 295 7.86 10.12 -14.21
CA ALA A 295 7.29 10.69 -15.42
C ALA A 295 6.48 11.97 -15.13
N ALA A 296 5.63 11.93 -14.10
CA ALA A 296 4.84 13.08 -13.68
C ALA A 296 5.72 14.27 -13.24
N MET A 297 6.78 14.00 -12.48
CA MET A 297 7.78 15.01 -12.09
C MET A 297 8.45 15.69 -13.28
N LYS A 298 8.54 15.05 -14.46
CA LYS A 298 9.11 15.67 -15.67
C LYS A 298 8.16 16.68 -16.31
N GLN A 299 6.85 16.42 -16.24
CA GLN A 299 5.82 17.26 -16.86
C GLN A 299 5.50 18.50 -16.04
N ASN A 300 5.47 18.37 -14.71
CA ASN A 300 5.24 19.49 -13.80
C ASN A 300 6.26 19.45 -12.66
N ALA A 301 7.18 20.40 -12.69
CA ALA A 301 8.36 20.38 -11.84
C ALA A 301 8.07 20.71 -10.37
N ASP A 302 7.04 21.50 -10.09
CA ASP A 302 6.98 22.28 -8.86
C ASP A 302 5.95 21.77 -7.84
N SER A 303 5.27 20.66 -8.11
CA SER A 303 4.21 20.14 -7.23
C SER A 303 4.49 18.72 -6.74
N PHE A 304 4.44 18.51 -5.42
CA PHE A 304 4.42 17.15 -4.86
C PHE A 304 3.14 16.39 -5.25
N ALA A 305 2.03 17.13 -5.48
CA ALA A 305 0.74 16.55 -5.78
C ALA A 305 0.72 15.76 -7.10
N VAL A 306 1.55 16.11 -8.09
CA VAL A 306 1.59 15.36 -9.36
C VAL A 306 2.13 13.94 -9.22
N MET A 307 2.79 13.60 -8.12
CA MET A 307 3.17 12.20 -7.82
C MET A 307 2.08 11.42 -7.09
N LEU A 308 1.11 12.12 -6.50
CA LEU A 308 -0.05 11.47 -5.93
C LEU A 308 -0.94 11.09 -7.11
N ARG A 309 -1.40 9.83 -7.15
CA ARG A 309 -2.48 9.45 -8.05
C ARG A 309 -3.76 10.18 -7.64
N GLU A 310 -3.92 11.41 -8.08
CA GLU A 310 -5.21 11.82 -8.64
C GLU A 310 -5.23 11.22 -10.04
N THR A 311 -5.99 10.14 -10.21
CA THR A 311 -6.21 9.55 -11.53
C THR A 311 -6.63 10.68 -12.46
N ALA A 312 -5.79 11.03 -13.44
CA ALA A 312 -6.14 12.00 -14.47
C ALA A 312 -7.52 11.58 -15.00
N ASP A 313 -8.50 12.44 -14.73
CA ASP A 313 -9.90 12.11 -14.91
C ASP A 313 -10.16 12.21 -16.41
N LEU A 314 -10.01 11.11 -17.15
CA LEU A 314 -10.40 11.02 -18.56
C LEU A 314 -11.93 11.05 -18.73
N GLY A 315 -12.65 11.33 -17.64
CA GLY A 315 -14.10 11.30 -17.53
C GLY A 315 -14.60 9.97 -17.01
N SER A 316 -15.71 10.02 -16.29
CA SER A 316 -16.48 8.82 -15.97
C SER A 316 -17.14 8.29 -17.23
N SER A 317 -16.85 7.04 -17.59
CA SER A 317 -17.55 6.34 -18.67
C SER A 317 -18.71 5.56 -18.07
N VAL A 318 -19.93 5.82 -18.52
CA VAL A 318 -21.11 5.04 -18.15
C VAL A 318 -21.33 3.99 -19.23
N VAL A 319 -21.34 2.73 -18.82
CA VAL A 319 -21.65 1.59 -19.68
C VAL A 319 -22.95 0.97 -19.16
N CYS A 320 -24.03 1.17 -19.91
CA CYS A 320 -25.34 0.63 -19.55
C CYS A 320 -25.57 -0.81 -20.04
N LYS A 321 -24.53 -1.51 -20.55
CA LYS A 321 -24.65 -2.82 -21.22
C LYS A 321 -23.51 -3.74 -20.82
N LYS A 322 -23.79 -5.06 -20.77
CA LYS A 322 -22.74 -6.10 -20.66
C LYS A 322 -22.01 -6.27 -22.01
N LEU A 323 -21.26 -5.25 -22.42
CA LEU A 323 -20.59 -5.20 -23.72
C LEU A 323 -19.66 -6.39 -23.95
N TRP A 324 -19.12 -7.00 -22.89
CA TRP A 324 -18.22 -8.15 -22.93
C TRP A 324 -18.93 -9.51 -23.09
N MET A 325 -20.27 -9.57 -23.10
CA MET A 325 -21.04 -10.83 -23.18
C MET A 325 -21.83 -10.98 -24.49
N SER A 326 -22.14 -12.24 -24.84
CA SER A 326 -23.09 -12.61 -25.91
C SER A 326 -22.80 -12.05 -27.31
N ARG A 327 -21.55 -11.62 -27.58
CA ARG A 327 -21.14 -11.01 -28.84
C ARG A 327 -20.99 -11.98 -30.02
N ARG A 328 -20.77 -13.29 -29.75
CA ARG A 328 -20.33 -14.26 -30.77
C ARG A 328 -21.32 -14.43 -31.93
N THR A 329 -22.61 -14.53 -31.63
CA THR A 329 -23.65 -14.71 -32.64
C THR A 329 -23.80 -13.45 -33.49
N LEU A 330 -23.80 -12.27 -32.85
CA LEU A 330 -23.86 -10.99 -33.55
C LEU A 330 -22.64 -10.78 -34.45
N ARG A 331 -21.44 -11.16 -34.01
CA ARG A 331 -20.23 -11.13 -34.87
C ARG A 331 -20.43 -11.94 -36.14
N LYS A 332 -20.91 -13.18 -36.03
CA LYS A 332 -21.16 -14.04 -37.19
C LYS A 332 -22.19 -13.42 -38.14
N LYS A 333 -23.29 -12.89 -37.60
CA LYS A 333 -24.32 -12.21 -38.41
C LYS A 333 -23.73 -11.02 -39.15
N TRP A 334 -23.06 -10.11 -38.44
CA TRP A 334 -22.45 -8.93 -39.06
C TRP A 334 -21.38 -9.29 -40.08
N SER A 335 -20.49 -10.25 -39.80
CA SER A 335 -19.51 -10.71 -40.79
C SER A 335 -20.15 -11.26 -42.07
N GLY A 336 -21.35 -11.85 -42.00
CA GLY A 336 -22.07 -12.35 -43.17
C GLY A 336 -22.84 -11.26 -43.94
N LEU A 337 -23.17 -10.14 -43.30
CA LEU A 337 -23.91 -9.03 -43.90
C LEU A 337 -23.01 -8.00 -44.59
N LEU A 338 -21.76 -7.86 -44.13
CA LEU A 338 -20.83 -6.86 -44.64
C LEU A 338 -20.19 -7.29 -45.96
N LYS A 339 -20.02 -6.34 -46.87
CA LYS A 339 -19.28 -6.54 -48.11
C LYS A 339 -17.79 -6.84 -47.80
N PRO A 340 -17.04 -7.53 -48.69
CA PRO A 340 -15.65 -7.86 -48.44
C PRO A 340 -14.76 -6.65 -48.08
N ASP A 341 -15.05 -5.47 -48.62
CA ASP A 341 -14.35 -4.20 -48.33
C ASP A 341 -14.78 -3.54 -47.02
N GLU A 342 -15.89 -3.97 -46.41
CA GLU A 342 -16.41 -3.51 -45.12
C GLU A 342 -16.02 -4.49 -43.98
N GLN A 343 -15.39 -5.64 -44.27
CA GLN A 343 -15.08 -6.70 -43.31
C GLN A 343 -13.78 -6.48 -42.53
N PHE A 344 -13.65 -5.35 -41.82
CA PHE A 344 -12.53 -5.17 -40.89
C PHE A 344 -12.94 -5.39 -39.42
N PRO A 345 -12.06 -6.00 -38.59
CA PRO A 345 -12.43 -6.46 -37.25
C PRO A 345 -12.99 -5.37 -36.32
N LEU A 346 -12.50 -4.13 -36.43
CA LEU A 346 -12.94 -3.03 -35.57
C LEU A 346 -14.38 -2.58 -35.89
N LEU A 347 -14.74 -2.49 -37.18
CA LEU A 347 -16.10 -2.14 -37.61
C LEU A 347 -17.11 -3.18 -37.13
N ILE A 348 -16.78 -4.47 -37.31
CA ILE A 348 -17.64 -5.57 -36.85
C ILE A 348 -17.89 -5.47 -35.35
N GLU A 349 -16.87 -5.20 -34.53
CA GLU A 349 -17.06 -5.05 -33.09
C GLU A 349 -17.88 -3.81 -32.72
N ALA A 350 -17.70 -2.70 -33.43
CA ALA A 350 -18.50 -1.50 -33.22
C ALA A 350 -19.99 -1.74 -33.55
N LEU A 351 -20.29 -2.40 -34.67
CA LEU A 351 -21.65 -2.78 -35.07
C LEU A 351 -22.28 -3.76 -34.07
N VAL A 352 -21.52 -4.75 -33.59
CA VAL A 352 -21.98 -5.66 -32.55
C VAL A 352 -22.33 -4.92 -31.26
N SER A 353 -21.52 -3.94 -30.85
CA SER A 353 -21.80 -3.11 -29.67
C SER A 353 -23.09 -2.27 -29.85
N MET A 354 -23.35 -1.77 -31.06
CA MET A 354 -24.60 -1.06 -31.38
C MET A 354 -25.82 -2.00 -31.37
N SER A 355 -25.67 -3.25 -31.81
CA SER A 355 -26.76 -4.24 -31.88
C SER A 355 -27.16 -4.86 -30.54
N LEU A 356 -26.37 -4.69 -29.48
CA LEU A 356 -26.78 -5.10 -28.14
C LEU A 356 -27.94 -4.17 -27.71
N ASN A 357 -29.18 -4.68 -27.65
CA ASN A 357 -30.37 -3.89 -27.32
C ASN A 357 -30.31 -3.26 -25.91
N ILE A 358 -30.94 -2.10 -25.72
CA ILE A 358 -31.08 -1.35 -24.43
C ILE A 358 -32.34 -1.82 -23.65
N SER A 359 -33.11 -2.76 -24.21
CA SER A 359 -34.50 -2.99 -23.79
C SER A 359 -34.68 -4.11 -22.77
N ALA A 360 -33.61 -4.67 -22.19
CA ALA A 360 -33.75 -5.68 -21.14
C ALA A 360 -33.75 -4.99 -19.75
N PRO A 361 -34.75 -5.24 -18.89
CA PRO A 361 -34.79 -4.74 -17.50
C PRO A 361 -33.61 -5.21 -16.62
N SER A 362 -32.77 -6.11 -17.14
CA SER A 362 -31.57 -6.67 -16.50
C SER A 362 -30.27 -5.96 -16.92
N ASP A 363 -30.36 -4.75 -17.46
CA ASP A 363 -29.20 -4.03 -17.96
C ASP A 363 -28.31 -3.54 -16.81
N CYS A 364 -27.04 -3.92 -16.92
CA CYS A 364 -26.01 -3.62 -15.94
C CYS A 364 -25.59 -2.16 -16.09
N HIS A 365 -25.87 -1.32 -15.10
CA HIS A 365 -25.41 0.06 -15.07
C HIS A 365 -24.05 0.10 -14.38
N LEU A 366 -22.97 0.20 -15.17
CA LEU A 366 -21.62 0.32 -14.63
C LEU A 366 -21.06 1.69 -14.98
N GLN A 367 -20.71 2.44 -13.95
CA GLN A 367 -19.91 3.63 -14.12
C GLN A 367 -18.46 3.29 -13.78
N PHE A 368 -17.57 3.46 -14.76
CA PHE A 368 -16.15 3.26 -14.58
C PHE A 368 -15.42 4.58 -14.71
N HIS A 369 -14.42 4.75 -13.86
CA HIS A 369 -13.33 5.66 -14.15
C HIS A 369 -12.27 4.93 -14.97
N THR A 370 -12.00 5.40 -16.18
CA THR A 370 -11.01 4.80 -17.08
C THR A 370 -9.75 5.63 -17.07
N PHE A 371 -8.59 4.99 -16.99
CA PHE A 371 -7.31 5.67 -17.21
C PHE A 371 -6.41 4.85 -18.14
N PHE A 372 -5.72 5.57 -19.03
CA PHE A 372 -4.76 5.00 -19.97
C PHE A 372 -3.35 5.40 -19.55
N ASP A 373 -2.40 4.50 -19.77
CA ASP A 373 -0.99 4.80 -19.61
C ASP A 373 -0.17 4.05 -20.65
N VAL A 374 0.86 4.69 -21.20
CA VAL A 374 1.70 4.12 -22.26
C VAL A 374 3.11 3.96 -21.72
N HIS A 375 3.59 2.73 -21.69
CA HIS A 375 4.94 2.42 -21.24
C HIS A 375 5.65 1.53 -22.25
N LYS A 376 6.70 2.07 -22.90
CA LYS A 376 7.37 1.47 -24.06
C LYS A 376 6.32 1.18 -25.14
N ASP A 377 6.17 -0.08 -25.51
CA ASP A 377 5.23 -0.56 -26.54
C ASP A 377 3.94 -1.16 -25.93
N SER A 378 3.63 -0.83 -24.67
CA SER A 378 2.48 -1.39 -23.94
C SER A 378 1.52 -0.30 -23.48
N LEU A 379 0.24 -0.47 -23.80
CA LEU A 379 -0.86 0.34 -23.29
C LEU A 379 -1.48 -0.35 -22.07
N TRP A 380 -1.45 0.34 -20.94
CA TRP A 380 -2.12 -0.05 -19.71
C TRP A 380 -3.48 0.62 -19.65
N VAL A 381 -4.51 -0.16 -19.33
CA VAL A 381 -5.87 0.35 -19.13
C VAL A 381 -6.31 -0.03 -17.73
N GLY A 382 -6.59 0.99 -16.93
CA GLY A 382 -7.17 0.82 -15.62
C GLY A 382 -8.64 1.19 -15.61
N LEU A 383 -9.44 0.34 -14.97
CA LEU A 383 -10.84 0.59 -14.68
C LEU A 383 -11.05 0.63 -13.18
N LYS A 384 -11.69 1.69 -12.69
CA LYS A 384 -12.17 1.78 -11.31
C LYS A 384 -13.69 1.85 -11.34
N LEU A 385 -14.35 0.81 -10.82
CA LEU A 385 -15.80 0.80 -10.67
C LEU A 385 -16.21 1.88 -9.67
N MET A 386 -17.06 2.80 -10.10
CA MET A 386 -17.63 3.87 -9.29
C MET A 386 -18.98 3.48 -8.72
N GLU A 387 -19.85 2.90 -9.56
CA GLU A 387 -21.20 2.46 -9.21
C GLU A 387 -21.64 1.31 -10.12
N GLY A 388 -22.40 0.34 -9.60
CA GLY A 388 -23.01 -0.73 -10.39
C GLY A 388 -22.94 -2.15 -9.80
N GLU A 389 -23.40 -3.13 -10.58
CA GLU A 389 -23.36 -4.55 -10.18
C GLU A 389 -21.93 -5.12 -10.15
N THR A 390 -21.73 -6.19 -9.37
CA THR A 390 -20.47 -6.95 -9.42
C THR A 390 -20.29 -7.59 -10.79
N VAL A 391 -19.18 -7.28 -11.45
CA VAL A 391 -18.81 -7.86 -12.75
C VAL A 391 -17.70 -8.88 -12.62
N ASP A 392 -17.72 -9.83 -13.54
CA ASP A 392 -16.57 -10.68 -13.80
C ASP A 392 -15.44 -9.86 -14.46
N ILE A 393 -14.53 -9.38 -13.62
CA ILE A 393 -13.40 -8.54 -14.01
C ILE A 393 -12.51 -9.23 -15.05
N ALA A 394 -12.41 -10.57 -15.02
CA ALA A 394 -11.60 -11.30 -15.99
C ALA A 394 -12.20 -11.18 -17.40
N ASN A 395 -13.53 -11.30 -17.52
CA ASN A 395 -14.22 -11.13 -18.81
C ASN A 395 -14.14 -9.69 -19.32
N VAL A 396 -14.26 -8.70 -18.44
CA VAL A 396 -14.13 -7.28 -18.80
C VAL A 396 -12.71 -6.97 -19.28
N ALA A 397 -11.69 -7.43 -18.55
CA ALA A 397 -10.29 -7.24 -18.91
C ALA A 397 -9.96 -7.89 -20.27
N HIS A 398 -10.40 -9.13 -20.47
CA HIS A 398 -10.21 -9.83 -21.75
C HIS A 398 -10.91 -9.11 -22.91
N PHE A 399 -12.14 -8.62 -22.69
CA PHE A 399 -12.86 -7.82 -23.68
C PHE A 399 -12.10 -6.55 -24.07
N ILE A 400 -11.60 -5.80 -23.09
CA ILE A 400 -10.83 -4.57 -23.32
C ILE A 400 -9.55 -4.86 -24.10
N GLU A 401 -8.80 -5.88 -23.70
CA GLU A 401 -7.59 -6.31 -24.40
C GLU A 401 -7.87 -6.62 -25.88
N GLN A 402 -8.95 -7.35 -26.17
CA GLN A 402 -9.36 -7.67 -27.54
C GLN A 402 -9.74 -6.41 -28.34
N MET A 403 -10.46 -5.46 -27.73
CA MET A 403 -10.86 -4.22 -28.39
C MET A 403 -9.65 -3.32 -28.69
N LEU A 404 -8.71 -3.21 -27.74
CA LEU A 404 -7.49 -2.43 -27.92
C LEU A 404 -6.58 -3.05 -28.99
N THR A 405 -6.47 -4.37 -29.01
CA THR A 405 -5.70 -5.09 -30.03
C THR A 405 -6.25 -4.79 -31.43
N LYS A 406 -7.58 -4.90 -31.62
CA LYS A 406 -8.22 -4.60 -32.91
C LYS A 406 -8.12 -3.13 -33.31
N THR A 407 -8.18 -2.23 -32.34
CA THR A 407 -7.99 -0.78 -32.56
C THR A 407 -6.57 -0.52 -33.02
N ARG A 408 -5.57 -1.09 -32.33
CA ARG A 408 -4.16 -1.00 -32.74
C ARG A 408 -3.94 -1.57 -34.14
N ASP A 409 -4.46 -2.75 -34.43
CA ASP A 409 -4.28 -3.39 -35.73
C ASP A 409 -4.95 -2.57 -36.86
N TYR A 410 -6.09 -1.95 -36.59
CA TYR A 410 -6.72 -0.99 -37.51
C TYR A 410 -5.83 0.23 -37.77
N LEU A 411 -5.23 0.80 -36.71
CA LEU A 411 -4.33 1.95 -36.83
C LEU A 411 -3.02 1.61 -37.56
N LEU A 412 -2.54 0.37 -37.48
CA LEU A 412 -1.29 -0.08 -38.10
C LEU A 412 -1.44 -0.58 -39.54
N ASN A 413 -2.60 -1.15 -39.89
CA ASN A 413 -2.87 -1.69 -41.23
C ASN A 413 -3.09 -0.61 -42.31
N ASP A 414 -3.05 0.66 -41.93
CA ASP A 414 -3.16 1.81 -42.84
C ASP A 414 -1.89 2.07 -43.70
N SER A 415 -0.92 1.16 -43.64
CA SER A 415 0.29 1.19 -44.48
C SER A 415 0.01 1.02 -45.99
N ASN A 416 -1.24 0.74 -46.40
CA ASN A 416 -1.67 0.62 -47.79
C ASN A 416 -2.16 1.94 -48.43
N GLY A 417 -1.98 3.09 -47.76
CA GLY A 417 -2.16 4.42 -48.38
C GLY A 417 -3.59 4.98 -48.42
N ARG A 418 -4.54 4.38 -47.68
CA ARG A 418 -5.90 4.93 -47.50
C ARG A 418 -5.98 5.63 -46.14
N GLY A 419 -5.29 6.78 -46.02
CA GLY A 419 -5.08 7.49 -44.76
C GLY A 419 -6.23 7.42 -43.74
N LEU A 420 -5.86 7.25 -42.46
CA LEU A 420 -6.75 7.08 -41.31
C LEU A 420 -8.04 7.88 -41.43
N MET A 421 -9.15 7.14 -41.49
CA MET A 421 -10.49 7.72 -41.47
C MET A 421 -10.67 8.52 -40.17
N PRO A 422 -10.99 9.82 -40.22
CA PRO A 422 -11.31 10.60 -39.04
C PRO A 422 -12.42 9.95 -38.22
N LEU A 423 -12.37 10.08 -36.89
CA LEU A 423 -13.32 9.42 -35.98
C LEU A 423 -14.79 9.74 -36.33
N ASP A 424 -15.07 10.96 -36.76
CA ASP A 424 -16.41 11.40 -37.15
C ASP A 424 -16.90 10.69 -38.41
N GLU A 425 -16.02 10.51 -39.40
CA GLU A 425 -16.31 9.77 -40.62
C GLU A 425 -16.51 8.28 -40.34
N PHE A 426 -15.64 7.68 -39.50
CA PHE A 426 -15.82 6.29 -39.04
C PHE A 426 -17.16 6.11 -38.34
N THR A 427 -17.53 7.05 -37.47
CA THR A 427 -18.81 7.02 -36.76
C THR A 427 -20.00 7.19 -37.70
N ALA A 428 -19.89 8.05 -38.72
CA ALA A 428 -20.91 8.24 -39.75
C ALA A 428 -21.07 6.99 -40.63
N GLN A 429 -19.97 6.38 -41.05
CA GLN A 429 -19.96 5.13 -41.80
C GLN A 429 -20.61 4.01 -40.98
N LEU A 430 -20.22 3.87 -39.72
CA LEU A 430 -20.79 2.90 -38.79
C LEU A 430 -22.31 3.02 -38.68
N ARG A 431 -22.82 4.25 -38.47
CA ARG A 431 -24.27 4.51 -38.42
C ARG A 431 -24.96 4.17 -39.73
N THR A 432 -24.37 4.54 -40.85
CA THR A 432 -24.93 4.28 -42.19
C THR A 432 -25.07 2.78 -42.44
N ILE A 433 -24.01 2.01 -42.16
CA ILE A 433 -24.03 0.54 -42.29
C ILE A 433 -25.03 -0.08 -41.31
N PHE A 434 -25.04 0.39 -40.07
CA PHE A 434 -25.97 -0.11 -39.06
C PHE A 434 -27.43 0.07 -39.50
N GLU A 435 -27.81 1.27 -39.93
CA GLU A 435 -29.17 1.59 -40.37
C GLU A 435 -29.56 0.82 -41.63
N ARG A 436 -28.62 0.62 -42.56
CA ARG A 436 -28.82 -0.18 -43.79
C ARG A 436 -29.15 -1.64 -43.47
N GLU A 437 -28.44 -2.25 -42.53
CA GLU A 437 -28.47 -3.70 -42.32
C GLU A 437 -29.25 -4.16 -41.08
N LYS A 438 -29.62 -3.26 -40.15
CA LYS A 438 -30.23 -3.65 -38.86
C LYS A 438 -31.50 -4.48 -38.98
N HIS A 439 -32.24 -4.35 -40.08
CA HIS A 439 -33.45 -5.13 -40.32
C HIS A 439 -33.17 -6.61 -40.61
N GLN A 440 -31.98 -6.93 -41.11
CA GLN A 440 -31.51 -8.29 -41.39
C GLN A 440 -30.96 -9.01 -40.15
N LEU A 441 -30.86 -8.31 -39.00
CA LEU A 441 -30.41 -8.90 -37.75
C LEU A 441 -31.50 -9.64 -36.97
N LYS A 442 -32.77 -9.38 -37.28
CA LYS A 442 -33.92 -10.13 -36.75
C LYS A 442 -33.86 -11.54 -37.29
#